data_AF-A0A7Y9MM52-F1
#
_entry.id   AF-A0A7Y9MM52-F1
#
_cell.length_a   1.000
_cell.length_b   1.000
_cell.length_c   1.000
_cell.angle_alpha   90.00
_cell.angle_beta   90.00
_cell.angle_gamma   90.00
#
_symmetry.space_group_name_H-M   'P 1'
#
loop_
_entity.id
_entity.type
_entity.pdbx_description
1 polymer ?
#
loop_
_entity_poly.entity_id
_entity_poly.type
_entity_poly.pdbx_seq_one_letter_code
_entity_poly.pdbx_strand_id
1 'polypeptide(L)'
;MKRFAHPWRALGFALIVVLVGIAAFAVGLVVRSPDASILEARDERIAVYSTVEMRSVTDAIRIQGETVGSSQENIFAAPPENAAFAVVTSAPVVPGSELRSGQLLASVSDRPIFVVFLNVPLFRDLRLNDVGTDVRALQEALGLSADGKVGADTMRAVRQLYVAAGFAPPGGDSPFIKMSEFQSLRPGPTVLQRVASVGTVLYPDVPLATVASGAPFVQVRATVTEADQIAAGASVTIQTTGSSPISGGPPPSFGPVAVRVVGFQLMGALPSVVDRCEV
;
A
#
# COMPACT_ATOMS: atom_id res chain seq x y z
N MET A 1 -76.20 -29.96 93.45
CA MET A 1 -75.84 -28.57 93.82
C MET A 1 -74.69 -28.59 94.82
N LYS A 2 -73.43 -28.41 94.38
CA LYS A 2 -72.27 -28.21 95.27
C LYS A 2 -71.68 -26.83 94.97
N ARG A 3 -71.79 -25.93 95.96
CA ARG A 3 -71.36 -24.52 95.89
C ARG A 3 -69.85 -24.49 95.67
N PHE A 4 -69.41 -23.84 94.59
CA PHE A 4 -68.00 -23.51 94.39
C PHE A 4 -67.56 -22.58 95.52
N ALA A 5 -66.80 -23.12 96.47
CA ALA A 5 -66.12 -22.34 97.49
C ALA A 5 -64.98 -21.55 96.81
N HIS A 6 -64.97 -20.22 96.98
CA HIS A 6 -64.00 -19.23 96.46
C HIS A 6 -64.14 -18.80 94.97
N PRO A 7 -65.16 -17.99 94.62
CA PRO A 7 -65.34 -17.46 93.26
C PRO A 7 -64.18 -16.58 92.78
N TRP A 8 -63.47 -15.91 93.70
CA TRP A 8 -62.33 -15.03 93.37
C TRP A 8 -61.11 -15.77 92.84
N ARG A 9 -60.86 -17.01 93.28
CA ARG A 9 -59.71 -17.80 92.79
C ARG A 9 -59.96 -18.33 91.37
N ALA A 10 -61.20 -18.72 91.07
CA ALA A 10 -61.61 -19.12 89.73
C ALA A 10 -61.53 -17.94 88.74
N LEU A 11 -61.90 -16.74 89.19
CA LEU A 11 -61.84 -15.52 88.36
C LEU A 11 -60.39 -15.08 88.10
N GLY A 12 -59.51 -15.17 89.10
CA GLY A 12 -58.08 -14.92 88.92
C GLY A 12 -57.42 -15.91 87.96
N PHE A 13 -57.77 -17.20 88.04
CA PHE A 13 -57.27 -18.21 87.12
C PHE A 13 -57.74 -17.97 85.68
N ALA A 14 -59.02 -17.61 85.49
CA ALA A 14 -59.56 -17.27 84.17
C ALA A 14 -58.87 -16.04 83.56
N LEU A 15 -58.59 -15.01 84.35
CA LEU A 15 -57.87 -13.81 83.89
C LEU A 15 -56.45 -14.15 83.41
N ILE A 16 -55.74 -15.02 84.14
CA ILE A 16 -54.38 -15.44 83.77
C ILE A 16 -54.40 -16.22 82.45
N VAL A 17 -55.36 -17.12 82.26
CA VAL A 17 -55.49 -17.88 80.99
C VAL A 17 -55.75 -16.95 79.81
N VAL A 18 -56.60 -15.93 80.00
CA VAL A 18 -56.87 -14.93 78.96
C VAL A 18 -55.62 -14.09 78.66
N LEU A 19 -54.89 -13.65 79.69
CA LEU A 19 -53.64 -12.91 79.51
C LEU A 19 -52.57 -13.72 78.78
N VAL A 20 -52.42 -15.00 79.10
CA VAL A 20 -51.49 -15.90 78.41
C VAL A 20 -51.92 -16.12 76.95
N GLY A 21 -53.22 -16.26 76.70
CA GLY A 21 -53.76 -16.36 75.34
C GLY A 21 -53.49 -15.11 74.49
N ILE A 22 -53.69 -13.92 75.07
CA ILE A 22 -53.40 -12.65 74.40
C ILE A 22 -51.91 -12.49 74.13
N ALA A 23 -51.05 -12.83 75.10
CA ALA A 23 -49.61 -12.76 74.94
C ALA A 23 -49.11 -13.71 73.83
N ALA A 24 -49.62 -14.95 73.80
CA ALA A 24 -49.28 -15.92 72.75
C ALA A 24 -49.72 -15.44 71.35
N PHE A 25 -50.90 -14.82 71.26
CA PHE A 25 -51.41 -14.25 70.00
C PHE A 25 -50.59 -13.05 69.53
N ALA A 26 -50.20 -12.15 70.45
CA ALA A 26 -49.37 -11.00 70.13
C ALA A 26 -47.97 -11.41 69.62
N VAL A 27 -47.38 -12.46 70.21
CA VAL A 27 -46.11 -13.03 69.71
C VAL A 27 -46.30 -13.63 68.31
N GLY A 28 -47.42 -14.30 68.05
CA GLY A 28 -47.76 -14.83 66.73
C GLY A 28 -47.86 -13.79 65.61
N LEU A 29 -48.21 -12.53 65.93
CA LEU A 29 -48.23 -11.44 64.96
C LEU A 29 -46.84 -10.89 64.60
N VAL A 30 -45.84 -11.08 65.47
CA VAL A 30 -44.47 -10.58 65.25
C VAL A 30 -43.59 -11.60 64.52
N VAL A 31 -43.91 -12.90 64.63
CA VAL A 31 -43.20 -13.97 63.93
C VAL A 31 -43.64 -14.00 62.47
N ARG A 32 -42.88 -13.32 61.61
CA ARG A 32 -43.03 -13.43 60.15
C ARG A 32 -42.83 -14.87 59.71
N SER A 33 -43.76 -15.39 58.90
CA SER A 33 -43.67 -16.75 58.36
C SER A 33 -42.48 -16.86 57.40
N PRO A 34 -41.74 -18.00 57.41
CA PRO A 34 -40.62 -18.24 56.50
C PRO A 34 -40.99 -18.06 55.02
N ASP A 35 -42.24 -18.34 54.66
CA ASP A 35 -42.74 -18.24 53.28
C ASP A 35 -42.74 -16.81 52.72
N ALA A 36 -42.85 -15.79 53.59
CA ALA A 36 -42.78 -14.38 53.17
C ALA A 36 -41.40 -14.05 52.57
N SER A 37 -40.33 -14.62 53.12
CA SER A 37 -38.96 -14.42 52.61
C SER A 37 -38.69 -15.13 51.27
N ILE A 38 -39.43 -16.20 50.97
CA ILE A 38 -39.27 -16.98 49.73
C ILE A 38 -39.99 -16.30 48.56
N LEU A 39 -41.12 -15.62 48.83
CA LEU A 39 -41.85 -14.87 47.82
C LEU A 39 -41.14 -13.57 47.42
N GLU A 40 -40.53 -12.87 48.38
CA GLU A 40 -39.72 -11.67 48.13
C GLU A 40 -38.48 -11.99 47.25
N ALA A 41 -37.85 -13.15 47.47
CA ALA A 41 -36.68 -13.60 46.70
C ALA A 41 -37.00 -14.02 45.25
N ARG A 42 -38.28 -14.24 44.90
CA ARG A 42 -38.68 -14.59 43.52
C ARG A 42 -38.76 -13.39 42.58
N ASP A 43 -38.85 -12.17 43.10
CA ASP A 43 -39.02 -10.96 42.29
C ASP A 43 -37.68 -10.27 41.95
N GLU A 44 -36.56 -10.79 42.46
CA GLU A 44 -35.23 -10.29 42.13
C GLU A 44 -34.76 -10.86 40.78
N ARG A 45 -35.27 -10.29 39.68
CA ARG A 45 -34.74 -10.58 38.33
C ARG A 45 -33.33 -10.03 38.23
N ILE A 46 -32.32 -10.89 38.34
CA ILE A 46 -30.93 -10.55 38.02
C ILE A 46 -30.87 -10.24 36.52
N ALA A 47 -30.85 -8.96 36.20
CA ALA A 47 -30.83 -8.51 34.82
C ALA A 47 -29.39 -8.55 34.29
N VAL A 48 -29.06 -9.64 33.58
CA VAL A 48 -27.77 -9.79 32.88
C VAL A 48 -27.87 -9.03 31.56
N TYR A 49 -27.61 -7.73 31.58
CA TYR A 49 -27.43 -6.93 30.37
C TYR A 49 -25.94 -6.85 30.02
N SER A 50 -25.57 -7.21 28.80
CA SER A 50 -24.30 -6.80 28.20
C SER A 50 -24.51 -5.53 27.39
N THR A 51 -23.53 -4.64 27.36
CA THR A 51 -23.59 -3.45 26.51
C THR A 51 -23.72 -3.87 25.05
N VAL A 52 -24.79 -3.42 24.37
CA VAL A 52 -24.97 -3.64 22.94
C VAL A 52 -24.10 -2.65 22.20
N GLU A 53 -23.04 -3.13 21.54
CA GLU A 53 -22.25 -2.32 20.62
C GLU A 53 -22.78 -2.46 19.19
N MET A 54 -23.13 -1.34 18.57
CA MET A 54 -23.33 -1.27 17.13
C MET A 54 -21.97 -1.37 16.44
N ARG A 55 -21.64 -2.55 15.90
CA ARG A 55 -20.46 -2.76 15.06
C ARG A 55 -20.91 -3.00 13.63
N SER A 56 -20.36 -2.25 12.68
CA SER A 56 -20.57 -2.53 11.26
C SER A 56 -19.97 -3.91 10.94
N VAL A 57 -20.80 -4.84 10.49
CA VAL A 57 -20.32 -6.09 9.88
C VAL A 57 -19.83 -5.69 8.50
N THR A 58 -18.50 -5.53 8.36
CA THR A 58 -17.90 -5.30 7.05
C THR A 58 -17.85 -6.65 6.33
N ASP A 59 -18.76 -6.87 5.38
CA ASP A 59 -18.69 -8.02 4.48
C ASP A 59 -17.44 -7.85 3.61
N ALA A 60 -16.37 -8.56 3.96
CA ALA A 60 -15.11 -8.49 3.25
C ALA A 60 -15.13 -9.49 2.09
N ILE A 61 -15.52 -9.01 0.91
CA ILE A 61 -15.39 -9.76 -0.34
C ILE A 61 -13.92 -10.09 -0.62
N ARG A 62 -13.65 -11.37 -0.88
CA ARG A 62 -12.33 -11.87 -1.29
C ARG A 62 -12.38 -12.27 -2.75
N ILE A 63 -11.63 -11.57 -3.58
CA ILE A 63 -11.57 -11.84 -5.01
C ILE A 63 -10.15 -12.27 -5.35
N GLN A 64 -10.01 -13.32 -6.15
CA GLN A 64 -8.71 -13.74 -6.65
C GLN A 64 -8.30 -12.81 -7.80
N GLY A 65 -7.07 -12.32 -7.73
CA GLY A 65 -6.47 -11.49 -8.76
C GLY A 65 -5.15 -12.05 -9.24
N GLU A 66 -4.74 -11.61 -10.42
CA GLU A 66 -3.42 -11.85 -10.99
C GLU A 66 -2.56 -10.61 -10.79
N THR A 67 -1.32 -10.79 -10.36
CA THR A 67 -0.34 -9.71 -10.31
C THR A 67 0.21 -9.49 -11.71
N VAL A 68 -0.13 -8.37 -12.33
CA VAL A 68 0.47 -7.98 -13.61
C VAL A 68 1.73 -7.20 -13.31
N GLY A 69 2.85 -7.76 -13.77
CA GLY A 69 4.17 -7.16 -13.60
C GLY A 69 4.32 -5.85 -14.38
N SER A 70 5.32 -5.08 -13.99
CA SER A 70 5.77 -3.90 -14.72
C SER A 70 6.32 -4.26 -16.10
N SER A 71 6.25 -3.31 -17.04
CA SER A 71 6.72 -3.49 -18.42
C SER A 71 8.25 -3.56 -18.43
N GLN A 72 8.80 -4.65 -18.96
CA GLN A 72 10.25 -4.84 -19.06
C GLN A 72 10.82 -4.17 -20.30
N GLU A 73 11.93 -3.45 -20.11
CA GLU A 73 12.67 -2.82 -21.19
C GLU A 73 14.15 -3.23 -21.09
N ASN A 74 14.73 -3.62 -22.22
CA ASN A 74 16.14 -3.99 -22.30
C ASN A 74 16.96 -2.78 -22.73
N ILE A 75 18.00 -2.50 -21.97
CA ILE A 75 18.98 -1.45 -22.24
C ILE A 75 20.17 -2.10 -22.91
N PHE A 76 20.52 -1.60 -24.09
CA PHE A 76 21.70 -2.02 -24.84
C PHE A 76 22.75 -0.92 -24.83
N ALA A 77 24.01 -1.31 -24.89
CA ALA A 77 25.12 -0.36 -25.01
C ALA A 77 25.80 -0.54 -26.37
N ALA A 78 26.10 0.59 -27.01
CA ALA A 78 26.86 0.58 -28.25
C ALA A 78 28.36 0.42 -27.96
N PRO A 79 29.11 -0.31 -28.81
CA PRO A 79 30.56 -0.31 -28.74
C PRO A 79 31.10 1.10 -29.05
N PRO A 80 32.21 1.52 -28.43
CA PRO A 80 32.87 2.77 -28.80
C PRO A 80 33.41 2.69 -30.24
N GLU A 81 33.55 3.85 -30.91
CA GLU A 81 33.88 3.97 -32.35
C GLU A 81 35.10 3.15 -32.82
N ASN A 82 36.05 2.87 -31.93
CA ASN A 82 37.28 2.13 -32.24
C ASN A 82 37.32 0.72 -31.63
N ALA A 83 36.18 0.15 -31.25
CA ALA A 83 36.10 -1.19 -30.67
C ALA A 83 35.10 -2.07 -31.42
N ALA A 84 35.45 -3.35 -31.56
CA ALA A 84 34.57 -4.35 -32.16
C ALA A 84 33.43 -4.77 -31.21
N PHE A 85 33.60 -4.57 -29.91
CA PHE A 85 32.64 -4.97 -28.88
C PHE A 85 32.69 -4.03 -27.68
N ALA A 86 31.56 -3.91 -26.99
CA ALA A 86 31.42 -3.22 -25.72
C ALA A 86 31.74 -4.20 -24.57
N VAL A 87 32.43 -3.76 -23.53
CA VAL A 87 32.71 -4.59 -22.34
C VAL A 87 32.25 -3.87 -21.10
N VAL A 88 31.51 -4.53 -20.21
CA VAL A 88 31.11 -3.92 -18.93
C VAL A 88 32.34 -3.77 -18.03
N THR A 89 32.70 -2.54 -17.69
CA THR A 89 33.87 -2.23 -16.86
C THR A 89 33.51 -1.98 -15.40
N SER A 90 32.29 -1.51 -15.11
CA SER A 90 31.77 -1.36 -13.76
C SER A 90 30.23 -1.28 -13.79
N ALA A 91 29.58 -1.77 -12.73
CA ALA A 91 28.13 -1.74 -12.56
C ALA A 91 27.79 -1.45 -11.09
N PRO A 92 27.76 -0.17 -10.68
CA PRO A 92 27.60 0.19 -9.26
C PRO A 92 26.16 0.05 -8.74
N VAL A 93 25.17 -0.02 -9.63
CA VAL A 93 23.75 -0.10 -9.25
C VAL A 93 23.35 -1.55 -9.02
N VAL A 94 22.71 -1.81 -7.88
CA VAL A 94 22.26 -3.15 -7.49
C VAL A 94 20.84 -3.40 -8.05
N PRO A 95 20.56 -4.59 -8.61
CA PRO A 95 19.19 -4.99 -8.94
C PRO A 95 18.21 -4.80 -7.76
N GLY A 96 16.99 -4.37 -8.07
CA GLY A 96 15.97 -3.96 -7.11
C GLY A 96 16.01 -2.46 -6.76
N SER A 97 17.06 -1.74 -7.17
CA SER A 97 17.14 -0.29 -6.93
C SER A 97 16.25 0.50 -7.88
N GLU A 98 15.60 1.53 -7.36
CA GLU A 98 14.91 2.53 -8.17
C GLU A 98 15.92 3.42 -8.89
N LEU A 99 15.74 3.59 -10.19
CA LEU A 99 16.60 4.41 -11.04
C LEU A 99 16.15 5.87 -11.01
N ARG A 100 17.12 6.78 -10.96
CA ARG A 100 16.90 8.24 -10.99
C ARG A 100 17.48 8.86 -12.25
N SER A 101 16.89 9.98 -12.68
CA SER A 101 17.45 10.78 -13.78
C SER A 101 18.84 11.29 -13.39
N GLY A 102 19.81 11.18 -14.29
CA GLY A 102 21.22 11.51 -14.04
C GLY A 102 21.95 10.47 -13.18
N GLN A 103 21.43 9.26 -12.97
CA GLN A 103 22.15 8.23 -12.24
C GLN A 103 23.12 7.47 -13.16
N LEU A 104 24.32 7.16 -12.68
CA LEU A 104 25.24 6.22 -13.35
C LEU A 104 24.68 4.80 -13.23
N LEU A 105 24.33 4.17 -14.36
CA LEU A 105 23.86 2.78 -14.41
C LEU A 105 25.03 1.80 -14.37
N ALA A 106 25.97 1.99 -15.29
CA ALA A 106 27.14 1.16 -15.48
C ALA A 106 28.19 1.95 -16.28
N SER A 107 29.40 1.42 -16.38
CA SER A 107 30.37 1.84 -17.38
C SER A 107 30.63 0.72 -18.36
N VAL A 108 30.80 1.10 -19.61
CA VAL A 108 31.06 0.21 -20.75
C VAL A 108 32.32 0.71 -21.43
N SER A 109 33.35 -0.13 -21.45
CA SER A 109 34.67 0.20 -22.01
C SER A 109 35.23 1.52 -21.46
N ASP A 110 35.14 1.69 -20.13
CA ASP A 110 35.57 2.89 -19.37
C ASP A 110 34.81 4.18 -19.75
N ARG A 111 33.62 4.03 -20.31
CA ARG A 111 32.70 5.14 -20.62
C ARG A 111 31.43 5.01 -19.78
N PRO A 112 30.94 6.09 -19.14
CA PRO A 112 29.73 6.02 -18.32
C PRO A 112 28.47 5.86 -19.17
N ILE A 113 27.51 5.12 -18.65
CA ILE A 113 26.13 5.06 -19.14
C ILE A 113 25.23 5.65 -18.07
N PHE A 114 24.71 6.84 -18.31
CA PHE A 114 23.76 7.54 -17.44
C PHE A 114 22.34 7.20 -17.83
N VAL A 115 21.46 7.09 -16.83
CA VAL A 115 20.02 6.97 -17.05
C VAL A 115 19.40 8.37 -17.01
N VAL A 116 18.63 8.73 -18.02
CA VAL A 116 17.87 9.98 -18.06
C VAL A 116 16.43 9.70 -18.47
N PHE A 117 15.49 10.32 -17.77
CA PHE A 117 14.07 10.17 -18.07
C PHE A 117 13.63 11.27 -19.02
N LEU A 118 13.46 10.93 -20.30
CA LEU A 118 13.21 11.89 -21.37
C LEU A 118 11.88 11.60 -22.07
N ASN A 119 11.07 12.64 -22.26
CA ASN A 119 9.89 12.57 -23.15
C ASN A 119 10.29 12.50 -24.63
N VAL A 120 11.43 13.11 -24.98
CA VAL A 120 12.04 13.07 -26.31
C VAL A 120 13.48 12.59 -26.14
N PRO A 121 13.84 11.41 -26.66
CA PRO A 121 15.20 10.88 -26.49
C PRO A 121 16.22 11.76 -27.22
N LEU A 122 17.46 11.70 -26.75
CA LEU A 122 18.58 12.28 -27.51
C LEU A 122 18.76 11.48 -28.81
N PHE A 123 18.81 12.18 -29.94
CA PHE A 123 18.99 11.56 -31.26
C PHE A 123 20.29 11.98 -31.96
N ARG A 124 21.13 12.76 -31.26
CA ARG A 124 22.45 13.22 -31.72
C ARG A 124 23.33 13.61 -30.54
N ASP A 125 24.63 13.67 -30.78
CA ASP A 125 25.56 14.33 -29.88
C ASP A 125 25.28 15.83 -29.84
N LEU A 126 25.38 16.44 -28.64
CA LEU A 126 25.08 17.86 -28.44
C LEU A 126 26.33 18.65 -28.08
N ARG A 127 26.52 19.79 -28.73
CA ARG A 127 27.60 20.75 -28.51
C ARG A 127 27.05 22.07 -27.99
N LEU A 128 27.96 22.91 -27.50
CA LEU A 128 27.62 24.26 -27.07
C LEU A 128 26.92 25.03 -28.21
N ASN A 129 25.82 25.70 -27.87
CA ASN A 129 24.90 26.41 -28.77
C ASN A 129 23.97 25.57 -29.63
N ASP A 130 24.00 24.23 -29.54
CA ASP A 130 23.00 23.41 -30.22
C ASP A 130 21.59 23.70 -29.67
N VAL A 131 20.59 23.66 -30.53
CA VAL A 131 19.19 23.94 -30.20
C VAL A 131 18.32 22.79 -30.66
N GLY A 132 17.37 22.35 -29.83
CA GLY A 132 16.44 21.30 -30.21
C GLY A 132 15.50 20.83 -29.09
N THR A 133 14.57 19.95 -29.48
CA THR A 133 13.62 19.32 -28.56
C THR A 133 14.29 18.33 -27.61
N ASP A 134 15.34 17.66 -28.10
CA ASP A 134 16.26 16.81 -27.34
C ASP A 134 16.98 17.59 -26.22
N VAL A 135 17.46 18.80 -26.54
CA VAL A 135 18.11 19.69 -25.56
C VAL A 135 17.14 20.10 -24.45
N ARG A 136 15.92 20.51 -24.82
CA ARG A 136 14.89 20.90 -23.85
C ARG A 136 14.53 19.73 -22.92
N ALA A 137 14.32 18.54 -23.50
CA ALA A 137 14.02 17.35 -22.71
C ALA A 137 15.15 17.00 -21.74
N LEU A 138 16.41 17.11 -22.18
CA LEU A 138 17.57 16.89 -21.31
C LEU A 138 17.64 17.92 -20.17
N GLN A 139 17.40 19.20 -20.46
CA GLN A 139 17.37 20.25 -19.43
C GLN A 139 16.28 19.99 -18.38
N GLU A 140 15.07 19.63 -18.81
CA GLU A 140 13.97 19.26 -17.91
C GLU A 140 14.36 18.06 -17.02
N ALA A 141 14.96 17.03 -17.61
CA ALA A 141 15.36 15.82 -16.89
C ALA A 141 16.54 16.03 -15.92
N LEU A 142 17.36 17.07 -16.15
CA LEU A 142 18.43 17.50 -15.25
C LEU A 142 17.96 18.57 -14.24
N GLY A 143 16.69 18.97 -14.27
CA GLY A 143 16.13 19.97 -13.37
C GLY A 143 16.60 21.40 -13.65
N LEU A 144 16.95 21.71 -14.90
CA LEU A 144 17.40 23.03 -15.34
C LEU A 144 16.25 23.83 -15.98
N SER A 145 16.46 25.14 -16.14
CA SER A 145 15.61 25.95 -17.01
C SER A 145 15.71 25.46 -18.45
N ALA A 146 14.58 25.11 -19.06
CA ALA A 146 14.52 24.40 -20.33
C ALA A 146 14.24 25.37 -21.49
N ASP A 147 15.27 26.12 -21.89
CA ASP A 147 15.23 27.05 -23.04
C ASP A 147 15.44 26.34 -24.39
N GLY A 148 15.80 25.06 -24.37
CA GLY A 148 16.05 24.25 -25.55
C GLY A 148 17.36 24.55 -26.26
N LYS A 149 18.28 25.30 -25.63
CA LYS A 149 19.62 25.60 -26.15
C LYS A 149 20.70 25.10 -25.20
N VAL A 150 21.73 24.47 -25.74
CA VAL A 150 22.89 24.04 -24.95
C VAL A 150 23.71 25.26 -24.57
N GLY A 151 23.42 25.81 -23.38
CA GLY A 151 24.15 26.91 -22.78
C GLY A 151 25.24 26.47 -21.81
N ALA A 152 25.88 27.45 -21.17
CA ALA A 152 26.90 27.22 -20.16
C ALA A 152 26.35 26.42 -18.96
N ASP A 153 25.10 26.65 -18.58
CA ASP A 153 24.47 25.97 -17.45
C ASP A 153 24.22 24.49 -17.74
N THR A 154 23.70 24.16 -18.93
CA THR A 154 23.56 22.77 -19.41
C THR A 154 24.91 22.06 -19.41
N MET A 155 25.95 22.67 -19.98
CA MET A 155 27.29 22.08 -20.01
C MET A 155 27.90 21.91 -18.62
N ARG A 156 27.62 22.83 -17.68
CA ARG A 156 28.08 22.74 -16.29
C ARG A 156 27.40 21.60 -15.55
N ALA A 157 26.09 21.46 -15.68
CA ALA A 157 25.32 20.38 -15.05
C ALA A 157 25.76 19.01 -15.57
N VAL A 158 25.93 18.88 -16.89
CA VAL A 158 26.44 17.64 -17.48
C VAL A 158 27.87 17.37 -17.00
N ARG A 159 28.75 18.36 -16.96
CA ARG A 159 30.11 18.16 -16.42
C ARG A 159 30.09 17.70 -14.96
N GLN A 160 29.22 18.27 -14.12
CA GLN A 160 29.05 17.83 -12.73
C GLN A 160 28.59 16.38 -12.65
N LEU A 161 27.70 15.96 -13.54
CA LEU A 161 27.26 14.58 -13.65
C LEU A 161 28.43 13.62 -13.97
N TYR A 162 29.27 13.94 -14.95
CA TYR A 162 30.47 13.14 -15.25
C TYR A 162 31.44 13.08 -14.07
N VAL A 163 31.71 14.24 -13.44
CA VAL A 163 32.64 14.33 -12.29
C VAL A 163 32.11 13.53 -11.09
N ALA A 164 30.81 13.60 -10.80
CA ALA A 164 30.18 12.83 -9.73
C ALA A 164 30.28 11.32 -9.95
N ALA A 165 30.29 10.89 -11.21
CA ALA A 165 30.49 9.50 -11.61
C ALA A 165 31.97 9.09 -11.72
N GLY A 166 32.93 10.03 -11.57
CA GLY A 166 34.36 9.76 -11.68
C GLY A 166 34.91 9.75 -13.10
N PHE A 167 34.19 10.34 -14.06
CA PHE A 167 34.58 10.39 -15.48
C PHE A 167 34.86 11.82 -15.95
N ALA A 168 35.62 11.94 -17.04
CA ALA A 168 35.75 13.18 -17.79
C ALA A 168 34.77 13.18 -18.97
N PRO A 169 34.13 14.32 -19.30
CA PRO A 169 33.31 14.43 -20.49
C PRO A 169 34.16 14.28 -21.76
N PRO A 170 33.61 13.72 -22.84
CA PRO A 170 34.34 13.57 -24.10
C PRO A 170 34.59 14.93 -24.76
N GLY A 171 35.64 15.01 -25.60
CA GLY A 171 35.99 16.20 -26.38
C GLY A 171 37.14 17.05 -25.80
N GLY A 172 37.69 16.68 -24.64
CA GLY A 172 38.85 17.37 -24.06
C GLY A 172 38.57 18.86 -23.82
N ASP A 173 39.35 19.73 -24.48
CA ASP A 173 39.20 21.19 -24.39
C ASP A 173 37.87 21.71 -24.96
N SER A 174 37.21 20.93 -25.83
CA SER A 174 35.90 21.24 -26.41
C SER A 174 34.88 20.16 -26.05
N PRO A 175 34.42 20.13 -24.79
CA PRO A 175 33.55 19.07 -24.32
C PRO A 175 32.20 19.10 -25.01
N PHE A 176 31.63 17.92 -25.21
CA PHE A 176 30.29 17.75 -25.78
C PHE A 176 29.53 16.65 -25.02
N ILE A 177 28.22 16.62 -25.20
CA ILE A 177 27.33 15.62 -24.61
C ILE A 177 27.21 14.49 -25.63
N LYS A 178 27.77 13.32 -25.32
CA LYS A 178 27.73 12.17 -26.22
C LYS A 178 26.46 11.37 -26.02
N MET A 179 25.62 11.27 -27.06
CA MET A 179 24.32 10.63 -27.02
C MET A 179 24.37 9.20 -26.48
N SER A 180 25.37 8.42 -26.91
CA SER A 180 25.53 7.01 -26.52
C SER A 180 25.85 6.80 -25.04
N GLU A 181 26.19 7.84 -24.29
CA GLU A 181 26.42 7.79 -22.85
C GLU A 181 25.16 8.10 -22.03
N PHE A 182 24.04 8.44 -22.69
CA PHE A 182 22.77 8.77 -22.04
C PHE A 182 21.67 7.80 -22.50
N GLN A 183 21.40 6.80 -21.67
CA GLN A 183 20.26 5.92 -21.87
C GLN A 183 18.97 6.67 -21.55
N SER A 184 18.18 6.89 -22.60
CA SER A 184 16.86 7.51 -22.48
C SER A 184 15.84 6.45 -22.03
N LEU A 185 15.10 6.75 -20.95
CA LEU A 185 13.96 5.97 -20.49
C LEU A 185 12.71 6.85 -20.45
N ARG A 186 11.53 6.24 -20.55
CA ARG A 186 10.26 6.96 -20.38
C ARG A 186 10.12 7.45 -18.93
N PRO A 187 9.66 8.69 -18.70
CA PRO A 187 9.39 9.16 -17.35
C PRO A 187 8.40 8.28 -16.60
N GLY A 188 8.76 7.91 -15.38
CA GLY A 188 7.95 7.06 -14.50
C GLY A 188 8.81 6.25 -13.54
N PRO A 189 8.20 5.63 -12.51
CA PRO A 189 8.91 4.76 -11.59
C PRO A 189 9.53 3.60 -12.36
N THR A 190 10.85 3.46 -12.24
CA THR A 190 11.63 2.46 -12.96
C THR A 190 12.61 1.78 -12.01
N VAL A 191 12.60 0.45 -11.99
CA VAL A 191 13.45 -0.36 -11.12
C VAL A 191 14.40 -1.19 -11.97
N LEU A 192 15.66 -1.25 -11.57
CA LEU A 192 16.64 -2.13 -12.21
C LEU A 192 16.33 -3.59 -11.87
N GLN A 193 16.04 -4.44 -12.85
CA GLN A 193 15.84 -5.88 -12.60
C GLN A 193 17.12 -6.68 -12.74
N ARG A 194 17.96 -6.32 -13.71
CA ARG A 194 19.21 -7.01 -14.00
C ARG A 194 20.22 -6.02 -14.57
N VAL A 195 21.48 -6.23 -14.26
CA VAL A 195 22.61 -5.57 -14.90
C VAL A 195 23.67 -6.63 -15.22
N ALA A 196 24.31 -6.51 -16.37
CA ALA A 196 25.38 -7.40 -16.79
C ALA A 196 26.59 -7.27 -15.85
N SER A 197 27.27 -8.39 -15.59
CA SER A 197 28.42 -8.42 -14.68
C SER A 197 29.65 -7.78 -15.31
N VAL A 198 30.54 -7.25 -14.47
CA VAL A 198 31.85 -6.74 -14.91
C VAL A 198 32.62 -7.81 -15.67
N GLY A 199 33.24 -7.43 -16.79
CA GLY A 199 33.94 -8.31 -17.73
C GLY A 199 33.04 -8.92 -18.81
N THR A 200 31.72 -8.70 -18.76
CA THR A 200 30.80 -9.20 -19.80
C THR A 200 31.04 -8.47 -21.12
N VAL A 201 31.21 -9.22 -22.20
CA VAL A 201 31.22 -8.69 -23.58
C VAL A 201 29.78 -8.55 -24.06
N LEU A 202 29.38 -7.35 -24.43
CA LEU A 202 28.05 -7.01 -24.91
C LEU A 202 28.00 -7.12 -26.44
N TYR A 203 27.43 -8.23 -26.91
CA TYR A 203 26.99 -8.40 -28.29
C TYR A 203 25.61 -7.75 -28.50
N PRO A 204 25.16 -7.51 -29.75
CA PRO A 204 23.89 -6.82 -30.04
C PRO A 204 22.64 -7.45 -29.40
N ASP A 205 22.69 -8.74 -29.10
CA ASP A 205 21.62 -9.53 -28.47
C ASP A 205 21.74 -9.61 -26.93
N VAL A 206 22.87 -9.16 -26.38
CA VAL A 206 23.15 -9.19 -24.93
C VAL A 206 22.87 -7.81 -24.34
N PRO A 207 21.79 -7.63 -23.56
CA PRO A 207 21.50 -6.35 -22.93
C PRO A 207 22.51 -6.04 -21.82
N LEU A 208 22.86 -4.75 -21.70
CA LEU A 208 23.60 -4.22 -20.55
C LEU A 208 22.76 -4.35 -19.26
N ALA A 209 21.47 -4.02 -19.34
CA ALA A 209 20.57 -4.06 -18.21
C ALA A 209 19.13 -4.34 -18.65
N THR A 210 18.32 -4.87 -17.74
CA THR A 210 16.87 -4.98 -17.90
C THR A 210 16.22 -4.17 -16.80
N VAL A 211 15.30 -3.29 -17.18
CA VAL A 211 14.57 -2.42 -16.26
C VAL A 211 13.08 -2.72 -16.31
N ALA A 212 12.42 -2.56 -15.18
CA ALA A 212 10.97 -2.63 -15.08
C ALA A 212 10.44 -1.21 -14.98
N SER A 213 9.60 -0.82 -15.93
CA SER A 213 8.95 0.50 -15.97
C SER A 213 7.47 0.37 -15.65
N GLY A 214 6.99 1.30 -14.82
CA GLY A 214 5.60 1.37 -14.39
C GLY A 214 5.32 0.69 -13.04
N ALA A 215 4.18 1.04 -12.48
CA ALA A 215 3.63 0.44 -11.28
C ALA A 215 3.18 -1.00 -11.55
N PRO A 216 3.61 -2.00 -10.76
CA PRO A 216 2.93 -3.30 -10.80
C PRO A 216 1.48 -3.08 -10.37
N PHE A 217 0.54 -3.80 -10.98
CA PHE A 217 -0.88 -3.70 -10.63
C PHE A 217 -1.47 -5.08 -10.39
N VAL A 218 -2.48 -5.15 -9.52
CA VAL A 218 -3.26 -6.37 -9.36
C VAL A 218 -4.49 -6.25 -10.24
N GLN A 219 -4.62 -7.18 -11.18
CA GLN A 219 -5.80 -7.32 -12.02
C GLN A 219 -6.75 -8.31 -11.36
N VAL A 220 -7.94 -7.84 -11.02
CA VAL A 220 -8.98 -8.65 -10.38
C VAL A 220 -10.15 -8.77 -11.34
N ARG A 221 -10.71 -9.98 -11.46
CA ARG A 221 -11.96 -10.22 -12.18
C ARG A 221 -13.09 -10.35 -11.17
N ALA A 222 -14.04 -9.43 -11.21
CA ALA A 222 -15.22 -9.42 -10.35
C ALA A 222 -16.48 -9.73 -11.18
N THR A 223 -17.41 -10.46 -10.59
CA THR A 223 -18.78 -10.60 -11.10
C THR A 223 -19.55 -9.28 -10.91
N VAL A 224 -20.67 -9.12 -11.62
CA VAL A 224 -21.51 -7.90 -11.51
C VAL A 224 -21.98 -7.68 -10.08
N THR A 225 -22.37 -8.75 -9.37
CA THR A 225 -22.81 -8.70 -7.97
C THR A 225 -21.69 -8.31 -6.99
N GLU A 226 -20.44 -8.70 -7.28
CA GLU A 226 -19.28 -8.28 -6.49
C GLU A 226 -18.88 -6.84 -6.78
N ALA A 227 -19.00 -6.41 -8.04
CA ALA A 227 -18.68 -5.04 -8.44
C ALA A 227 -19.61 -4.00 -7.77
N ASP A 228 -20.89 -4.33 -7.58
CA ASP A 228 -21.85 -3.49 -6.83
C ASP A 228 -21.44 -3.26 -5.36
N GLN A 229 -20.56 -4.12 -4.82
CA GLN A 229 -20.04 -4.02 -3.46
C GLN A 229 -18.69 -3.27 -3.37
N ILE A 230 -18.08 -2.94 -4.51
CA ILE A 230 -16.79 -2.22 -4.57
C ILE A 230 -17.06 -0.72 -4.71
N ALA A 231 -16.92 0.01 -3.61
CA ALA A 231 -17.01 1.47 -3.60
C ALA A 231 -15.65 2.14 -3.83
N ALA A 232 -15.64 3.31 -4.49
CA ALA A 232 -14.44 4.13 -4.58
C ALA A 232 -13.97 4.55 -3.17
N GLY A 233 -12.67 4.35 -2.88
CA GLY A 233 -12.10 4.60 -1.56
C GLY A 233 -12.21 3.43 -0.57
N ALA A 234 -12.76 2.28 -0.99
CA ALA A 234 -12.72 1.07 -0.18
C ALA A 234 -11.27 0.62 0.12
N SER A 235 -11.03 0.16 1.35
CA SER A 235 -9.72 -0.36 1.73
C SER A 235 -9.52 -1.76 1.14
N VAL A 236 -8.36 -2.00 0.52
CA VAL A 236 -8.02 -3.27 -0.10
C VAL A 236 -6.82 -3.87 0.64
N THR A 237 -6.95 -5.15 1.03
CA THR A 237 -5.84 -5.94 1.58
C THR A 237 -5.44 -6.98 0.56
N ILE A 238 -4.18 -6.95 0.12
CA ILE A 238 -3.64 -7.92 -0.83
C ILE A 238 -2.93 -9.02 -0.02
N GLN A 239 -3.36 -10.26 -0.22
CA GLN A 239 -2.70 -11.43 0.36
C GLN A 239 -2.07 -12.25 -0.77
N THR A 240 -0.75 -12.33 -0.78
CA THR A 240 0.03 -13.15 -1.72
C THR A 240 0.46 -14.45 -1.05
N THR A 241 0.40 -15.56 -1.79
CA THR A 241 0.80 -16.87 -1.28
C THR A 241 2.31 -16.89 -1.00
N GLY A 242 2.72 -16.96 0.27
CA GLY A 242 4.13 -17.02 0.68
C GLY A 242 4.69 -15.81 1.43
N SER A 243 3.90 -14.77 1.69
CA SER A 243 4.31 -13.63 2.53
C SER A 243 3.20 -13.22 3.51
N SER A 244 3.60 -12.63 4.65
CA SER A 244 2.66 -12.11 5.65
C SER A 244 1.64 -11.15 5.04
N PRO A 245 0.40 -11.12 5.55
CA PRO A 245 -0.64 -10.23 5.06
C PRO A 245 -0.20 -8.77 5.16
N ILE A 246 -0.24 -8.08 4.02
CA ILE A 246 0.11 -6.67 3.92
C ILE A 246 -1.18 -5.86 4.11
N SER A 247 -1.36 -5.30 5.30
CA SER A 247 -2.52 -4.46 5.63
C SER A 247 -2.27 -3.03 5.13
N GLY A 248 -2.80 -2.70 3.95
CA GLY A 248 -2.85 -1.32 3.48
C GLY A 248 -3.98 -0.57 4.20
N GLY A 249 -3.63 0.44 5.02
CA GLY A 249 -4.58 1.49 5.38
C GLY A 249 -4.97 2.34 4.15
N PRO A 250 -5.76 3.42 4.30
CA PRO A 250 -5.91 4.40 3.22
C PRO A 250 -4.51 4.80 2.76
N PRO A 251 -4.21 4.87 1.45
CA PRO A 251 -2.86 4.64 0.93
C PRO A 251 -1.86 5.61 1.55
N PRO A 252 -0.94 5.11 2.40
CA PRO A 252 0.46 5.10 1.96
C PRO A 252 1.27 3.89 2.44
N SER A 253 2.40 3.67 1.74
CA SER A 253 3.58 2.83 2.07
C SER A 253 3.82 1.51 1.31
N PHE A 254 3.18 1.34 0.17
CA PHE A 254 3.85 0.76 -1.01
C PHE A 254 3.80 1.82 -2.10
N GLY A 255 4.88 1.99 -2.88
CA GLY A 255 4.79 2.78 -4.12
C GLY A 255 3.60 2.29 -4.96
N PRO A 256 2.96 3.17 -5.75
CA PRO A 256 1.59 3.00 -6.23
C PRO A 256 1.41 1.64 -6.90
N VAL A 257 0.67 0.72 -6.29
CA VAL A 257 0.11 -0.43 -6.99
C VAL A 257 -1.30 -0.03 -7.37
N ALA A 258 -1.51 0.36 -8.62
CA ALA A 258 -2.85 0.58 -9.13
C ALA A 258 -3.61 -0.76 -9.04
N VAL A 259 -4.88 -0.74 -8.63
CA VAL A 259 -5.74 -1.92 -8.74
C VAL A 259 -6.61 -1.66 -9.95
N ARG A 260 -6.31 -2.34 -11.06
CA ARG A 260 -7.06 -2.14 -12.30
C ARG A 260 -8.11 -3.24 -12.43
N VAL A 261 -9.38 -2.88 -12.26
CA VAL A 261 -10.51 -3.76 -12.55
C VAL A 261 -10.70 -3.77 -14.07
N VAL A 262 -10.18 -4.80 -14.74
CA VAL A 262 -10.24 -4.91 -16.20
C VAL A 262 -11.39 -5.86 -16.56
N GLY A 263 -12.54 -5.26 -16.84
CA GLY A 263 -13.60 -5.88 -17.63
C GLY A 263 -14.77 -6.44 -16.83
N PHE A 264 -15.97 -5.98 -17.19
CA PHE A 264 -17.25 -6.60 -16.84
C PHE A 264 -17.59 -7.60 -17.94
N GLN A 265 -17.65 -8.90 -17.62
CA GLN A 265 -18.11 -9.89 -18.59
C GLN A 265 -19.64 -9.90 -18.62
N LEU A 266 -20.22 -9.10 -19.52
CA LEU A 266 -21.63 -9.24 -19.89
C LEU A 266 -21.78 -10.52 -20.71
N MET A 267 -22.46 -11.53 -20.15
CA MET A 267 -23.09 -12.56 -20.97
C MET A 267 -24.23 -11.90 -21.76
N GLY A 268 -23.92 -11.41 -22.96
CA GLY A 268 -24.93 -10.96 -23.92
C GLY A 268 -24.60 -9.63 -24.59
N ALA A 269 -24.36 -9.70 -25.91
CA ALA A 269 -24.43 -8.67 -26.97
C ALA A 269 -24.02 -7.21 -26.65
N LEU A 270 -22.99 -6.75 -27.37
CA LEU A 270 -22.61 -5.34 -27.64
C LEU A 270 -23.82 -4.45 -28.01
N PRO A 271 -23.83 -3.15 -27.64
CA PRO A 271 -22.95 -2.16 -28.28
C PRO A 271 -22.32 -1.07 -27.37
N SER A 272 -21.11 -0.66 -27.76
CA SER A 272 -20.54 0.71 -27.74
C SER A 272 -20.59 1.61 -26.48
N VAL A 273 -19.39 2.12 -26.09
CA VAL A 273 -19.09 3.34 -25.29
C VAL A 273 -19.40 3.18 -23.78
N VAL A 274 -18.50 3.44 -22.82
CA VAL A 274 -17.88 4.73 -22.48
C VAL A 274 -16.50 4.53 -21.85
N ASP A 275 -15.55 5.26 -22.42
CA ASP A 275 -14.27 5.66 -21.89
C ASP A 275 -14.47 6.51 -20.62
N ARG A 276 -14.18 5.96 -19.44
CA ARG A 276 -13.83 6.68 -18.18
C ARG A 276 -13.82 5.72 -16.99
N CYS A 277 -12.63 5.46 -16.48
CA CYS A 277 -12.28 5.54 -15.07
C CYS A 277 -10.79 5.19 -14.95
N GLU A 278 -9.94 6.21 -15.00
CA GLU A 278 -8.65 6.17 -14.32
C GLU A 278 -8.92 6.32 -12.81
N VAL A 279 -8.44 5.36 -12.03
CA VAL A 279 -8.08 5.50 -10.62
C VAL A 279 -6.77 4.73 -10.42
#